data_AF-A0A1C6KT47-F1
#
_entry.id   AF-A0A1C6KT47-F1
#
_cell.length_a   1.000
_cell.length_b   1.000
_cell.length_c   1.000
_cell.angle_alpha   90.00
_cell.angle_beta   90.00
_cell.angle_gamma   90.00
#
_symmetry.space_group_name_H-M   'P 1'
#
loop_
_entity.id
_entity.type
_entity.pdbx_description
1 polymer ?
#
loop_
_entity_poly.entity_id
_entity_poly.type
_entity_poly.pdbx_seq_one_letter_code
_entity_poly.pdbx_strand_id
1 'polypeptide(L)' 'MISVNFEDVNCEHLLDYRALHSYIPERVVPGKMTYIFLDEIQAVTDFQRVVDSFYIRVNVDIYITGSPSENR' A
#
# COMPACT_ATOMS: atom_id res chain seq x y z
N MET A 1 -8.22 9.84 1.47
CA MET A 1 -8.30 8.46 0.94
C MET A 1 -7.12 8.27 0.01
N ILE A 2 -6.41 7.16 0.13
CA ILE A 2 -5.29 6.78 -0.72
C ILE A 2 -5.71 5.49 -1.43
N SER A 3 -5.56 5.42 -2.74
CA SER A 3 -5.85 4.21 -3.52
C SER A 3 -4.70 4.01 -4.51
N VAL A 4 -4.15 2.80 -4.55
CA VAL A 4 -3.06 2.40 -5.44
C VAL A 4 -3.41 1.06 -6.04
N ASN A 5 -3.36 0.96 -7.37
CA ASN A 5 -3.43 -0.30 -8.10
C ASN A 5 -2.06 -0.53 -8.72
N PHE A 6 -1.41 -1.64 -8.36
CA PHE A 6 -0.03 -1.90 -8.75
C PHE A 6 0.15 -2.45 -10.18
N GLU A 7 -0.94 -2.69 -10.92
CA GLU A 7 -0.88 -2.95 -12.37
C GLU A 7 -0.89 -1.66 -13.21
N ASP A 8 -1.26 -0.51 -12.61
CA ASP A 8 -1.15 0.78 -13.27
C ASP A 8 0.34 1.14 -13.43
N VAL A 9 0.79 1.30 -14.68
CA VAL A 9 2.16 1.69 -15.02
C VAL A 9 2.60 2.99 -14.35
N ASN A 10 1.68 3.90 -14.04
CA ASN A 10 2.00 5.13 -13.32
C ASN A 10 2.44 4.84 -11.87
N CYS A 11 2.08 3.68 -11.32
CA CYS A 11 2.42 3.21 -9.99
C CYS A 11 3.63 2.27 -9.97
N GLU A 12 4.31 2.03 -11.10
CA GLU A 12 5.47 1.12 -11.19
C GLU A 12 6.58 1.50 -10.21
N HIS A 13 6.76 2.80 -9.95
CA HIS A 13 7.71 3.31 -8.97
C HIS A 13 7.39 2.95 -7.50
N LEU A 14 6.19 2.42 -7.22
CA LEU A 14 5.73 1.98 -5.90
C LEU A 14 5.85 0.47 -5.69
N LEU A 15 6.37 -0.30 -6.66
CA LEU A 15 6.60 -1.74 -6.51
C LEU A 15 7.77 -2.09 -5.57
N ASP A 16 8.60 -1.09 -5.23
CA ASP A 16 9.56 -1.17 -4.13
C ASP A 16 8.88 -0.81 -2.81
N TYR A 17 8.96 -1.70 -1.80
CA TYR A 17 8.29 -1.48 -0.52
C TYR A 17 8.76 -0.23 0.22
N ARG A 18 10.01 0.24 0.01
CA ARG A 18 10.53 1.46 0.67
C ARG A 18 9.91 2.69 0.02
N ALA A 19 9.72 2.66 -1.30
CA ALA A 19 8.99 3.70 -2.02
C ALA A 19 7.53 3.75 -1.55
N LEU A 20 6.85 2.60 -1.49
CA LEU A 20 5.47 2.53 -0.98
C LEU A 20 5.35 2.99 0.48
N HIS A 21 6.28 2.56 1.35
CA HIS A 21 6.32 2.98 2.76
C HIS A 21 6.52 4.49 2.92
N SER A 22 7.27 5.14 2.02
CA SER A 22 7.48 6.59 2.03
C SER A 22 6.29 7.35 1.44
N TYR A 23 5.64 6.78 0.43
CA TYR A 23 4.51 7.38 -0.28
C TYR A 23 3.27 7.59 0.61
N ILE A 24 2.95 6.61 1.46
CA ILE A 24 1.73 6.62 2.27
C ILE A 24 1.72 7.75 3.32
N PRO A 25 2.72 7.90 4.21
CA PRO A 25 2.69 8.87 5.31
C PRO A 25 2.62 10.32 4.85
N GLU A 26 3.20 10.66 3.69
CA GLU A 26 3.13 11.99 3.08
C GLU A 26 1.70 12.45 2.81
N ARG A 27 0.76 11.51 2.71
CA ARG A 27 -0.64 11.74 2.37
C ARG A 27 -1.59 11.52 3.55
N VAL A 28 -1.06 11.11 4.71
CA VAL A 28 -1.85 10.96 5.94
C VAL A 28 -2.02 12.32 6.60
N VAL A 29 -3.26 12.68 6.91
CA VAL A 29 -3.58 13.93 7.61
C VAL A 29 -3.66 13.66 9.12
N PRO A 30 -2.84 14.31 9.96
CA PRO A 30 -2.88 14.12 11.40
C PRO A 30 -4.27 14.35 11.99
N GLY A 31 -4.69 13.47 12.90
CA GLY A 31 -5.98 13.56 13.58
C GLY A 31 -7.21 13.25 12.72
N LYS A 32 -7.03 12.80 11.46
CA LYS A 32 -8.12 12.37 10.59
C LYS A 32 -7.94 10.92 10.16
N MET A 33 -9.06 10.21 10.08
CA MET A 33 -9.07 8.84 9.56
C MET A 33 -8.61 8.84 8.10
N THR A 34 -7.65 7.97 7.79
CA THR A 34 -7.14 7.76 6.44
C THR A 34 -7.40 6.32 6.02
N TYR A 35 -8.22 6.16 5.00
CA TYR A 35 -8.47 4.86 4.35
C TYR A 35 -7.49 4.66 3.20
N ILE A 36 -6.80 3.53 3.21
CA ILE A 36 -5.80 3.14 2.21
C ILE A 36 -6.27 1.85 1.52
N PHE A 37 -6.37 1.89 0.20
CA PHE A 37 -6.69 0.74 -0.64
C PHE A 37 -5.46 0.39 -1.48
N LEU A 38 -4.97 -0.83 -1.32
CA LEU A 38 -3.82 -1.36 -2.03
C LEU A 38 -4.25 -2.58 -2.84
N ASP A 39 -4.26 -2.46 -4.16
CA ASP A 39 -4.75 -3.49 -5.08
C ASP A 39 -3.62 -4.15 -5.86
N GLU A 40 -3.70 -5.48 -6.00
CA GLU A 40 -2.65 -6.36 -6.51
C GLU A 40 -1.31 -6.24 -5.74
N ILE A 41 -1.41 -6.26 -4.40
CA ILE A 41 -0.28 -6.03 -3.48
C ILE A 41 0.91 -6.96 -3.68
N GLN A 42 0.69 -8.17 -4.23
CA GLN A 42 1.75 -9.14 -4.49
C GLN A 42 2.75 -8.67 -5.57
N ALA A 43 2.41 -7.63 -6.35
CA ALA A 43 3.36 -6.98 -7.25
C ALA A 43 4.46 -6.20 -6.48
N VAL A 44 4.20 -5.82 -5.23
CA VAL A 44 5.17 -5.11 -4.39
C VAL A 44 6.05 -6.11 -3.66
N THR A 45 7.35 -6.07 -3.91
CA THR A 45 8.31 -6.98 -3.26
C THR A 45 8.40 -6.67 -1.76
N ASP A 46 8.39 -7.68 -0.89
CA ASP A 46 8.44 -7.51 0.59
C ASP A 46 7.29 -6.66 1.18
N PHE A 47 6.11 -6.65 0.54
CA PHE A 47 4.98 -5.80 0.96
C PHE A 47 4.54 -5.98 2.41
N GLN A 48 4.73 -7.16 3.02
CA GLN A 48 4.38 -7.42 4.42
C GLN A 48 5.05 -6.40 5.36
N ARG A 49 6.28 -5.97 5.06
CA ARG A 49 6.99 -4.95 5.84
C ARG A 49 6.25 -3.61 5.88
N VAL A 50 5.59 -3.24 4.78
CA VAL A 50 4.75 -2.04 4.70
C VAL A 50 3.53 -2.25 5.60
N VAL A 51 2.78 -3.33 5.37
CA VAL A 51 1.55 -3.62 6.14
C VAL A 51 1.82 -3.63 7.64
N ASP A 52 2.85 -4.33 8.09
CA ASP A 52 3.25 -4.42 9.49
C ASP A 52 3.59 -3.05 10.09
N SER A 53 4.24 -2.18 9.32
CA SER A 53 4.62 -0.82 9.77
C SER A 53 3.41 0.11 9.97
N PHE A 54 2.30 -0.14 9.27
CA PHE A 54 1.08 0.67 9.36
C PHE A 54 0.04 0.07 10.31
N TYR A 55 0.13 -1.22 10.64
CA TYR A 55 -0.78 -1.91 11.55
C TYR A 55 -0.90 -1.24 12.94
N ILE A 56 0.17 -0.59 13.38
CA ILE A 56 0.24 0.09 14.68
C ILE A 56 -0.20 1.56 14.66
N ARG A 57 -0.55 2.11 13.49
CA ARG A 57 -0.87 3.54 13.37
C ARG A 57 -2.32 3.83 13.70
N VAL A 58 -2.53 4.78 14.60
CA VAL A 58 -3.86 5.32 14.93
C VAL A 58 -4.41 6.10 13.74
N ASN A 59 -5.71 6.00 13.47
CA ASN A 59 -6.43 6.69 12.39
C ASN A 59 -6.02 6.28 10.97
N VAL A 60 -5.56 5.04 10.79
CA VAL A 60 -5.28 4.47 9.47
C VAL A 60 -5.94 3.11 9.38
N ASP A 61 -6.77 2.92 8.35
CA ASP A 61 -7.34 1.62 7.99
C ASP A 61 -6.79 1.24 6.61
N ILE A 62 -6.26 0.02 6.49
CA ILE A 62 -5.70 -0.52 5.25
C ILE A 62 -6.55 -1.69 4.76
N TYR A 63 -6.97 -1.59 3.51
CA TYR A 63 -7.64 -2.64 2.75
C TYR A 63 -6.71 -3.10 1.64
N ILE A 64 -6.54 -4.40 1.53
CA ILE A 64 -5.58 -5.01 0.62
C ILE A 64 -6.30 -6.07 -0.20
N THR A 65 -6.10 -6.04 -1.50
CA THR A 65 -6.47 -7.11 -2.42
C THR A 65 -5.21 -7.64 -3.09
N GLY A 66 -5.28 -8.91 -3.45
CA GLY A 66 -4.22 -9.58 -4.17
C GLY A 66 -4.74 -10.89 -4.69
N SER A 67 -4.58 -11.09 -5.99
CA SER A 67 -4.85 -12.38 -6.59
C SER A 67 -3.66 -13.30 -6.29
N PRO A 68 -3.87 -14.53 -5.78
CA PRO A 68 -2.81 -15.52 -5.82
C PRO A 68 -2.40 -15.65 -7.28
N SER A 69 -1.14 -15.40 -7.60
CA SER A 69 -0.64 -15.60 -8.94
C SER A 69 -0.77 -17.09 -9.29
N GLU A 70 -1.77 -17.46 -10.07
CA GLU A 70 -1.60 -18.58 -10.99
C GLU A 70 -0.45 -18.16 -11.91
N ASN A 71 0.67 -18.89 -11.84
CA ASN A 71 1.86 -18.74 -12.67
C ASN A 71 1.52 -18.14 -14.05
N ARG A 72 2.02 -16.94 -14.31
CA ARG A 72 2.28 -16.47 -15.68
C ARG A 72 3.75 -16.64 -15.99
#